data_AF-A0A8A3S6M3-F1
#
_entry.id   AF-A0A8A3S6M3-F1
#
_cell.length_a   1.000
_cell.length_b   1.000
_cell.length_c   1.000
_cell.angle_alpha   90.00
_cell.angle_beta   90.00
_cell.angle_gamma   90.00
#
_symmetry.space_group_name_H-M   'P 1'
#
loop_
_entity.id
_entity.type
_entity.pdbx_description
1 polymer ?
#
loop_
_entity_poly.entity_id
_entity_poly.type
_entity_poly.pdbx_seq_one_letter_code
_entity_poly.pdbx_strand_id
1 'polypeptide(L)'
;MDEKLLDRIKKGLLRYEIKIEETNEHYDELKRLGRYTPSAPYRLKHLLPFWIHLLEKEGVNCEGLRQEYERITQKLEALEQKRGRDYREKLFTLLKDEVYYYPATIDSFADLEPFELEIPNDLLARSGIEILLIELERDHDLTEIKKKVSLLDEEFKSKYLQHIDEVIECCADVFDPYAPDSFWWEHPQKILKEKQAIQSNS
;
A
#
# COMPACT_ATOMS: atom_id res chain seq x y z
N MET A 1 -13.33 -4.72 21.78
CA MET A 1 -12.67 -3.48 21.37
C MET A 1 -11.24 -3.83 21.07
N ASP A 2 -10.87 -3.84 19.79
CA ASP A 2 -9.47 -4.04 19.44
C ASP A 2 -8.63 -2.80 19.78
N GLU A 3 -8.04 -2.82 20.97
CA GLU A 3 -7.13 -1.76 21.45
C GLU A 3 -5.92 -1.59 20.54
N LYS A 4 -5.46 -2.65 19.85
CA LYS A 4 -4.33 -2.58 18.91
C LYS A 4 -4.74 -1.83 17.65
N LEU A 5 -5.92 -2.08 17.11
CA LEU A 5 -6.45 -1.35 15.94
C LEU A 5 -6.67 0.12 16.26
N LEU A 6 -7.20 0.44 17.44
CA LEU A 6 -7.37 1.84 17.87
C LEU A 6 -6.03 2.58 18.00
N ASP A 7 -5.01 1.97 18.62
CA ASP A 7 -3.66 2.53 18.70
C ASP A 7 -3.03 2.70 17.31
N ARG A 8 -3.22 1.70 16.43
CA ARG A 8 -2.78 1.76 15.03
C ARG A 8 -3.41 2.93 14.28
N ILE A 9 -4.70 3.18 14.43
CA ILE A 9 -5.39 4.32 13.80
C ILE A 9 -4.83 5.63 14.34
N LYS A 10 -4.67 5.78 15.67
CA LYS A 10 -4.11 7.01 16.27
C LYS A 10 -2.70 7.31 15.75
N LYS A 11 -1.82 6.30 15.72
CA LYS A 11 -0.47 6.42 15.15
C LYS A 11 -0.52 6.69 13.64
N GLY A 12 -1.47 6.07 12.94
CA GLY A 12 -1.70 6.27 11.52
C GLY A 12 -2.10 7.70 11.18
N LEU A 13 -3.04 8.30 11.93
CA LEU A 13 -3.44 9.70 11.77
C LEU A 13 -2.27 10.65 11.97
N LEU A 14 -1.50 10.49 13.06
CA LEU A 14 -0.31 11.29 13.32
C LEU A 14 0.71 11.16 12.17
N ARG A 15 1.00 9.93 11.72
CA ARG A 15 1.92 9.70 10.61
C ARG A 15 1.41 10.28 9.30
N TYR A 16 0.10 10.23 9.06
CA TYR A 16 -0.50 10.74 7.82
C TYR A 16 -0.28 12.24 7.71
N GLU A 17 -0.55 12.96 8.79
CA GLU A 17 -0.30 14.40 8.88
C GLU A 17 1.18 14.74 8.69
N ILE A 18 2.08 14.03 9.40
CA ILE A 18 3.54 14.20 9.23
C ILE A 18 3.97 13.98 7.79
N LYS A 19 3.45 12.94 7.11
CA LYS A 19 3.81 12.66 5.72
C LYS A 19 3.34 13.74 4.75
N ILE A 20 2.19 14.36 5.00
CA ILE A 20 1.73 15.51 4.20
C ILE A 20 2.65 16.71 4.41
N GLU A 21 3.03 16.98 5.66
CA GLU A 21 3.91 18.09 6.03
C GLU A 21 5.31 17.91 5.43
N GLU A 22 5.94 16.74 5.62
CA GLU A 22 7.22 16.38 5.01
C GLU A 22 7.18 16.50 3.48
N THR A 23 6.09 16.05 2.84
CA THR A 23 5.94 16.14 1.37
C THR A 23 5.84 17.59 0.89
N ASN A 24 5.20 18.47 1.68
CA ASN A 24 5.08 19.89 1.34
C ASN A 24 6.41 20.64 1.53
N GLU A 25 7.08 20.38 2.65
CA GLU A 25 8.32 21.04 3.06
C GLU A 25 9.50 20.65 2.17
N HIS A 26 9.61 19.36 1.83
CA HIS A 26 10.70 18.81 1.03
C HIS A 26 10.27 18.52 -0.42
N TYR A 27 9.33 19.30 -0.94
CA TYR A 27 8.71 19.05 -2.24
C TYR A 27 9.72 18.92 -3.40
N ASP A 28 10.77 19.74 -3.39
CA ASP A 28 11.80 19.74 -4.44
C ASP A 28 12.77 18.56 -4.30
N GLU A 29 12.81 17.91 -3.14
CA GLU A 29 13.67 16.74 -2.84
C GLU A 29 12.95 15.40 -3.09
N LEU A 30 11.66 15.44 -3.46
CA LEU A 30 10.85 14.24 -3.68
C LEU A 30 11.44 13.38 -4.79
N LYS A 31 11.73 12.12 -4.47
CA LYS A 31 12.30 11.13 -5.41
C LYS A 31 11.92 9.71 -4.98
N ARG A 32 11.97 8.77 -5.92
CA ARG A 32 11.64 7.36 -5.68
C ARG A 32 12.49 6.74 -4.56
N LEU A 33 13.81 6.69 -4.75
CA LEU A 33 14.76 6.12 -3.77
C LEU A 33 15.31 7.20 -2.84
N GLY A 34 14.42 8.01 -2.29
CA GLY A 34 14.77 9.14 -1.44
C GLY A 34 14.25 9.02 -0.04
N ARG A 35 14.72 9.95 0.81
CA ARG A 35 14.16 10.13 2.14
C ARG A 35 12.67 10.51 2.08
N TYR A 36 12.27 11.24 1.05
CA TYR A 36 10.91 11.70 0.84
C TYR A 36 10.42 11.19 -0.52
N THR A 37 9.35 10.40 -0.49
CA THR A 37 8.70 9.89 -1.71
C THR A 37 7.43 10.71 -1.97
N PRO A 38 7.08 10.99 -3.24
CA PRO A 38 5.87 11.76 -3.53
C PRO A 38 4.60 11.01 -3.12
N SER A 39 4.62 9.67 -3.06
CA SER A 39 3.47 8.84 -2.68
C SER A 39 3.27 8.66 -1.17
N ALA A 40 4.18 9.17 -0.33
CA ALA A 40 4.20 8.90 1.11
C ALA A 40 2.85 9.12 1.84
N PRO A 41 2.04 10.16 1.52
CA PRO A 41 0.75 10.36 2.18
C PRO A 41 -0.31 9.30 1.82
N TYR A 42 -0.27 8.77 0.60
CA TYR A 42 -1.41 8.06 0.03
C TYR A 42 -1.67 6.68 0.63
N ARG A 43 -0.64 6.01 1.17
CA ARG A 43 -0.86 4.74 1.89
C ARG A 43 -1.81 4.92 3.06
N LEU A 44 -1.62 5.96 3.87
CA LEU A 44 -2.48 6.23 5.02
C LEU A 44 -3.83 6.81 4.60
N LYS A 45 -3.88 7.59 3.50
CA LYS A 45 -5.13 8.04 2.88
C LYS A 45 -6.09 6.88 2.61
N HIS A 46 -5.60 5.75 2.11
CA HIS A 46 -6.41 4.57 1.78
C HIS A 46 -6.65 3.61 2.94
N LEU A 47 -5.68 3.41 3.84
CA LEU A 47 -5.81 2.43 4.92
C LEU A 47 -6.63 2.95 6.11
N LEU A 48 -6.51 4.24 6.46
CA LEU A 48 -7.20 4.80 7.62
C LEU A 48 -8.73 4.68 7.57
N PRO A 49 -9.43 5.00 6.46
CA PRO A 49 -10.87 4.84 6.36
C PRO A 49 -11.33 3.40 6.58
N PHE A 50 -10.55 2.44 6.09
CA PHE A 50 -10.86 1.03 6.22
C PHE A 50 -10.71 0.56 7.67
N TRP A 51 -9.61 0.94 8.34
CA TRP A 51 -9.41 0.65 9.76
C TRP A 51 -10.49 1.26 10.65
N ILE A 52 -10.89 2.50 10.37
CA ILE A 52 -11.99 3.17 11.08
C ILE A 52 -13.31 2.40 10.88
N HIS A 53 -13.62 2.01 9.64
CA HIS A 53 -14.83 1.24 9.31
C HIS A 53 -14.89 -0.11 10.04
N LEU A 54 -13.75 -0.77 10.25
CA LEU A 54 -13.69 -2.01 11.01
C LEU A 54 -14.03 -1.82 12.49
N LEU A 55 -13.51 -0.78 13.14
CA LEU A 55 -13.88 -0.44 14.51
C LEU A 55 -15.38 -0.10 14.64
N GLU A 56 -15.95 0.59 13.65
CA GLU A 56 -17.38 0.89 13.64
C GLU A 56 -18.24 -0.36 13.52
N LYS A 57 -17.80 -1.36 12.73
CA LYS A 57 -18.45 -2.68 12.68
C LYS A 57 -18.42 -3.41 14.03
N GLU A 58 -17.43 -3.14 14.87
CA GLU A 58 -17.38 -3.62 16.26
C GLU A 58 -18.22 -2.79 17.24
N GLY A 59 -18.94 -1.76 16.75
CA GLY A 59 -19.79 -0.89 17.57
C GLY A 59 -19.03 0.24 18.28
N VAL A 60 -17.79 0.53 17.90
CA VAL A 60 -17.01 1.64 18.46
C VAL A 60 -17.45 2.96 17.80
N ASN A 61 -17.77 3.98 18.61
CA ASN A 61 -18.00 5.32 18.09
C ASN A 61 -16.69 5.93 17.61
N CYS A 62 -16.56 6.11 16.29
CA CYS A 62 -15.36 6.63 15.63
C CYS A 62 -15.52 8.05 15.07
N GLU A 63 -16.56 8.80 15.45
CA GLU A 63 -16.83 10.15 14.93
C GLU A 63 -15.61 11.08 15.02
N GLY A 64 -14.94 11.12 16.18
CA GLY A 64 -13.72 11.92 16.35
C GLY A 64 -12.56 11.48 15.47
N LEU A 65 -12.42 10.17 15.19
CA LEU A 65 -11.39 9.66 14.28
C LEU A 65 -11.69 10.03 12.82
N ARG A 66 -12.96 10.03 12.43
CA ARG A 66 -13.40 10.48 11.09
C ARG A 66 -13.16 11.96 10.89
N GLN A 67 -13.55 12.79 11.86
CA GLN A 67 -13.32 14.23 11.80
C GLN A 67 -11.82 14.55 11.67
N GLU A 68 -10.97 13.84 12.42
CA GLU A 68 -9.52 14.01 12.33
C GLU A 68 -8.95 13.55 10.98
N TYR A 69 -9.40 12.39 10.47
CA TYR A 69 -9.03 11.93 9.13
C TYR A 69 -9.43 12.94 8.04
N GLU A 70 -10.64 13.49 8.12
CA GLU A 70 -11.14 14.49 7.16
C GLU A 70 -10.32 15.78 7.23
N ARG A 71 -10.03 16.28 8.44
CA ARG A 71 -9.16 17.44 8.66
C ARG A 71 -7.77 17.24 8.05
N ILE A 72 -7.16 16.08 8.25
CA ILE A 72 -5.84 15.77 7.69
C ILE A 72 -5.93 15.62 6.16
N THR A 73 -6.99 15.00 5.64
CA THR A 73 -7.20 14.86 4.19
C THR A 73 -7.37 16.20 3.49
N GLN A 74 -8.04 17.17 4.11
CA GLN A 74 -8.11 18.54 3.60
C GLN A 74 -6.71 19.20 3.49
N LYS A 75 -5.76 18.86 4.36
CA LYS A 75 -4.36 19.30 4.21
C LYS A 75 -3.71 18.70 2.96
N LEU A 76 -3.93 17.42 2.68
CA LEU A 76 -3.44 16.77 1.46
C LEU A 76 -4.05 17.42 0.22
N GLU A 77 -5.36 17.64 0.21
CA GLU A 77 -6.07 18.32 -0.89
C GLU A 77 -5.52 19.72 -1.13
N ALA A 78 -5.24 20.49 -0.06
CA ALA A 78 -4.63 21.81 -0.18
C ALA A 78 -3.22 21.75 -0.76
N LEU A 79 -2.42 20.74 -0.40
CA LEU A 79 -1.11 20.48 -1.02
C LEU A 79 -1.26 20.15 -2.51
N GLU A 80 -2.17 19.24 -2.86
CA GLU A 80 -2.45 18.86 -4.25
C GLU A 80 -2.89 20.06 -5.08
N GLN A 81 -3.74 20.93 -4.54
CA GLN A 81 -4.14 22.17 -5.20
C GLN A 81 -2.99 23.16 -5.34
N LYS A 82 -2.19 23.35 -4.29
CA LYS A 82 -1.04 24.28 -4.28
C LYS A 82 0.02 23.90 -5.30
N ARG A 83 0.33 22.60 -5.41
CA ARG A 83 1.37 22.08 -6.31
C ARG A 83 0.81 21.75 -7.70
N GLY A 84 -0.48 21.46 -7.76
CA GLY A 84 -1.23 21.26 -9.00
C GLY A 84 -0.66 20.12 -9.83
N ARG A 85 -0.59 20.36 -11.14
CA ARG A 85 -0.18 19.37 -12.14
C ARG A 85 1.23 18.82 -11.89
N ASP A 86 2.16 19.64 -11.41
CA ASP A 86 3.55 19.21 -11.17
C ASP A 86 3.61 18.04 -10.18
N TYR A 87 2.77 18.06 -9.13
CA TYR A 87 2.74 16.98 -8.15
C TYR A 87 2.16 15.70 -8.75
N ARG A 88 1.12 15.82 -9.58
CA ARG A 88 0.53 14.68 -10.28
C ARG A 88 1.51 14.05 -11.27
N GLU A 89 2.29 14.85 -11.98
CA GLU A 89 3.36 14.33 -12.87
C GLU A 89 4.49 13.66 -12.10
N LYS A 90 4.85 14.14 -10.89
CA LYS A 90 5.81 13.43 -10.01
C LYS A 90 5.27 12.07 -9.56
N LEU A 91 3.99 11.98 -9.20
CA LEU A 91 3.34 10.71 -8.86
C LEU A 91 3.29 9.76 -10.07
N PHE A 92 2.94 10.27 -11.25
CA PHE A 92 2.91 9.46 -12.47
C PHE A 92 4.30 8.99 -12.90
N THR A 93 5.34 9.82 -12.71
CA THR A 93 6.72 9.42 -12.92
C THR A 93 7.12 8.32 -11.94
N LEU A 94 6.78 8.46 -10.66
CA LEU A 94 7.00 7.41 -9.67
C LEU A 94 6.31 6.10 -10.07
N LEU A 95 5.04 6.14 -10.51
CA LEU A 95 4.32 4.94 -10.97
C LEU A 95 5.05 4.24 -12.12
N LYS A 96 5.50 5.01 -13.12
CA LYS A 96 6.26 4.45 -14.26
C LYS A 96 7.55 3.80 -13.80
N ASP A 97 8.26 4.42 -12.85
CA ASP A 97 9.47 3.85 -12.28
C ASP A 97 9.13 2.55 -11.52
N GLU A 98 8.18 2.54 -10.60
CA GLU A 98 7.83 1.31 -9.87
C GLU A 98 7.45 0.18 -10.82
N VAL A 99 6.64 0.45 -11.84
CA VAL A 99 6.24 -0.55 -12.85
C VAL A 99 7.39 -0.95 -13.78
N TYR A 100 8.41 -0.10 -13.95
CA TYR A 100 9.61 -0.45 -14.70
C TYR A 100 10.48 -1.45 -13.92
N TYR A 101 10.62 -1.27 -12.60
CA TYR A 101 11.45 -2.12 -11.75
C TYR A 101 10.72 -3.34 -11.17
N TYR A 102 9.39 -3.37 -11.20
CA TYR A 102 8.59 -4.47 -10.66
C TYR A 102 8.99 -5.88 -11.16
N PRO A 103 9.35 -6.10 -12.44
CA PRO A 103 9.85 -7.41 -12.88
C PRO A 103 11.08 -7.87 -12.11
N ALA A 104 12.04 -6.97 -11.83
CA ALA A 104 13.23 -7.31 -11.06
C ALA A 104 12.89 -7.68 -9.60
N THR A 105 11.93 -6.98 -8.99
CA THR A 105 11.38 -7.32 -7.68
C THR A 105 10.77 -8.72 -7.67
N ILE A 106 9.97 -9.06 -8.69
CA ILE A 106 9.40 -10.41 -8.82
C ILE A 106 10.51 -11.44 -9.02
N ASP A 107 11.47 -11.16 -9.90
CA ASP A 107 12.58 -12.05 -10.23
C ASP A 107 13.43 -12.40 -9.00
N SER A 108 13.55 -11.51 -8.02
CA SER A 108 14.30 -11.73 -6.77
C SER A 108 13.43 -12.03 -5.55
N PHE A 109 12.12 -12.12 -5.70
CA PHE A 109 11.21 -12.27 -4.57
C PHE A 109 11.50 -13.56 -3.80
N ALA A 110 11.75 -13.41 -2.49
CA ALA A 110 12.15 -14.50 -1.59
C ALA A 110 13.46 -15.25 -1.99
N ASP A 111 14.28 -14.64 -2.86
CA ASP A 111 15.60 -15.14 -3.24
C ASP A 111 16.75 -14.40 -2.52
N LEU A 112 16.45 -13.28 -1.85
CA LEU A 112 17.43 -12.42 -1.17
C LEU A 112 17.25 -12.44 0.35
N GLU A 113 18.33 -12.68 1.08
CA GLU A 113 18.37 -12.56 2.54
C GLU A 113 18.75 -11.13 2.99
N PRO A 114 18.26 -10.68 4.16
CA PRO A 114 17.38 -11.41 5.09
C PRO A 114 15.90 -11.30 4.68
N PHE A 115 15.18 -12.42 4.68
CA PHE A 115 13.79 -12.50 4.23
C PHE A 115 12.84 -11.60 5.05
N GLU A 116 13.13 -11.39 6.33
CA GLU A 116 12.35 -10.54 7.23
C GLU A 116 12.42 -9.05 6.85
N LEU A 117 13.37 -8.66 5.99
CA LEU A 117 13.44 -7.31 5.41
C LEU A 117 12.99 -7.31 3.96
N GLU A 118 13.49 -8.23 3.14
CA GLU A 118 13.26 -8.22 1.68
C GLU A 118 11.81 -8.53 1.32
N ILE A 119 11.20 -9.57 1.91
CA ILE A 119 9.80 -9.92 1.61
C ILE A 119 8.84 -8.76 1.94
N PRO A 120 8.88 -8.15 3.15
CA PRO A 120 8.03 -6.99 3.43
C PRO A 120 8.29 -5.81 2.48
N ASN A 121 9.53 -5.56 2.08
CA ASN A 121 9.85 -4.48 1.15
C ASN A 121 9.22 -4.70 -0.23
N ASP A 122 9.28 -5.93 -0.76
CA ASP A 122 8.69 -6.29 -2.04
C ASP A 122 7.15 -6.15 -2.01
N LEU A 123 6.51 -6.56 -0.92
CA LEU A 123 5.07 -6.38 -0.70
C LEU A 123 4.69 -4.90 -0.59
N LEU A 124 5.52 -4.09 0.09
CA LEU A 124 5.33 -2.64 0.17
C LEU A 124 5.45 -1.97 -1.20
N ALA A 125 6.37 -2.44 -2.06
CA ALA A 125 6.51 -1.95 -3.42
C ALA A 125 5.23 -2.23 -4.23
N ARG A 126 4.68 -3.45 -4.15
CA ARG A 126 3.42 -3.78 -4.82
C ARG A 126 2.23 -2.97 -4.30
N SER A 127 2.14 -2.76 -2.98
CA SER A 127 1.15 -1.87 -2.37
C SER A 127 1.28 -0.43 -2.89
N GLY A 128 2.51 0.06 -3.07
CA GLY A 128 2.79 1.37 -3.68
C GLY A 128 2.26 1.51 -5.11
N ILE A 129 2.45 0.48 -5.95
CA ILE A 129 1.92 0.44 -7.31
C ILE A 129 0.39 0.54 -7.30
N GLU A 130 -0.30 -0.25 -6.47
CA GLU A 130 -1.77 -0.25 -6.41
C GLU A 130 -2.32 1.12 -6.06
N ILE A 131 -1.74 1.74 -5.02
CA ILE A 131 -2.15 3.06 -4.53
C ILE A 131 -1.97 4.11 -5.62
N LEU A 132 -0.83 4.08 -6.32
CA LEU A 132 -0.57 5.02 -7.41
C LEU A 132 -1.54 4.81 -8.59
N LEU A 133 -1.89 3.57 -8.92
CA LEU A 133 -2.89 3.27 -9.95
C LEU A 133 -4.27 3.84 -9.58
N ILE A 134 -4.71 3.67 -8.34
CA ILE A 134 -5.99 4.21 -7.84
C ILE A 134 -5.97 5.74 -7.90
N GLU A 135 -4.89 6.36 -7.42
CA GLU A 135 -4.81 7.80 -7.30
C GLU A 135 -4.75 8.49 -8.67
N LEU A 136 -4.00 7.94 -9.63
CA LEU A 136 -3.73 8.58 -10.92
C LEU A 136 -4.78 8.28 -12.01
N GLU A 137 -5.68 7.33 -11.78
CA GLU A 137 -6.68 6.91 -12.77
C GLU A 137 -7.59 8.05 -13.26
N ARG A 138 -7.79 9.08 -12.41
CA ARG A 138 -8.61 10.25 -12.79
C ARG A 138 -7.88 11.22 -13.73
N ASP A 139 -6.55 11.22 -13.71
CA ASP A 139 -5.74 12.23 -14.41
C ASP A 139 -5.01 11.67 -15.64
N HIS A 140 -4.81 10.35 -15.69
CA HIS A 140 -4.03 9.69 -16.73
C HIS A 140 -4.78 8.46 -17.27
N ASP A 141 -4.64 8.20 -18.57
CA ASP A 141 -5.00 6.90 -19.12
C ASP A 141 -3.95 5.86 -18.68
N LEU A 142 -4.38 4.97 -17.77
CA LEU A 142 -3.53 3.93 -17.20
C LEU A 142 -3.73 2.56 -17.84
N THR A 143 -4.48 2.46 -18.95
CA THR A 143 -4.88 1.17 -19.55
C THR A 143 -3.69 0.23 -19.79
N GLU A 144 -2.65 0.71 -20.45
CA GLU A 144 -1.46 -0.11 -20.76
C GLU A 144 -0.64 -0.44 -19.51
N ILE A 145 -0.54 0.49 -18.55
CA ILE A 145 0.16 0.24 -17.27
C ILE A 145 -0.59 -0.83 -16.47
N LYS A 146 -1.91 -0.72 -16.33
CA LYS A 146 -2.76 -1.71 -15.64
C LYS A 146 -2.66 -3.09 -16.29
N LYS A 147 -2.65 -3.16 -17.62
CA LYS A 147 -2.44 -4.42 -18.35
C LYS A 147 -1.07 -5.03 -18.06
N LYS A 148 -0.01 -4.22 -18.06
CA LYS A 148 1.36 -4.68 -17.72
C LYS A 148 1.44 -5.19 -16.28
N VAL A 149 0.90 -4.43 -15.32
CA VAL A 149 0.88 -4.82 -13.90
C VAL A 149 0.09 -6.11 -13.70
N SER A 150 -1.07 -6.25 -14.34
CA SER A 150 -1.87 -7.48 -14.24
C SER A 150 -1.13 -8.73 -14.74
N LEU A 151 -0.34 -8.63 -15.82
CA LEU A 151 0.47 -9.76 -16.29
C LEU A 151 1.59 -10.10 -15.30
N LEU A 152 2.24 -9.09 -14.73
CA LEU A 152 3.26 -9.26 -13.70
C LEU A 152 2.69 -9.83 -12.39
N ASP A 153 1.45 -9.47 -12.04
CA ASP A 153 0.79 -9.99 -10.84
C ASP A 153 0.48 -11.47 -10.93
N GLU A 154 0.20 -12.02 -12.12
CA GLU A 154 0.04 -13.48 -12.30
C GLU A 154 1.36 -14.22 -12.02
N GLU A 155 2.47 -13.67 -12.50
CA GLU A 155 3.81 -14.20 -12.23
C GLU A 155 4.17 -14.07 -10.75
N PHE A 156 3.93 -12.89 -10.17
CA PHE A 156 4.16 -12.64 -8.76
C PHE A 156 3.34 -13.56 -7.88
N LYS A 157 2.06 -13.78 -8.19
CA LYS A 157 1.19 -14.70 -7.46
C LYS A 157 1.70 -16.15 -7.51
N SER A 158 2.25 -16.58 -8.64
CA SER A 158 2.88 -17.90 -8.77
C SER A 158 4.08 -18.03 -7.82
N LYS A 159 5.00 -17.06 -7.81
CA LYS A 159 6.15 -17.05 -6.89
C LYS A 159 5.73 -16.94 -5.42
N TYR A 160 4.80 -16.02 -5.12
CA TYR A 160 4.24 -15.84 -3.78
C TYR A 160 3.65 -17.15 -3.23
N LEU A 161 2.97 -17.94 -4.06
CA LEU A 161 2.44 -19.25 -3.68
C LEU A 161 3.52 -20.30 -3.43
N GLN A 162 4.65 -20.22 -4.13
CA GLN A 162 5.80 -21.11 -3.91
C GLN A 162 6.46 -20.84 -2.56
N HIS A 163 6.57 -19.56 -2.18
CA HIS A 163 7.23 -19.09 -0.95
C HIS A 163 6.24 -18.66 0.15
N ILE A 164 5.03 -19.24 0.16
CA ILE A 164 3.95 -18.81 1.07
C ILE A 164 4.30 -19.03 2.54
N ASP A 165 5.12 -20.04 2.84
CA ASP A 165 5.49 -20.37 4.21
C ASP A 165 6.48 -19.33 4.75
N GLU A 166 7.47 -18.94 3.95
CA GLU A 166 8.42 -17.86 4.25
C GLU A 166 7.70 -16.51 4.40
N VAL A 167 6.71 -16.24 3.53
CA VAL A 167 5.89 -15.03 3.65
C VAL A 167 5.12 -15.02 4.97
N ILE A 168 4.49 -16.13 5.36
CA ILE A 168 3.75 -16.21 6.62
C ILE A 168 4.69 -16.03 7.82
N GLU A 169 5.88 -16.61 7.78
CA GLU A 169 6.88 -16.49 8.85
C GLU A 169 7.38 -15.05 8.97
N CYS A 170 7.83 -14.46 7.86
CA CYS A 170 8.43 -13.12 7.84
C CYS A 170 7.39 -12.01 8.06
N CYS A 171 6.13 -12.25 7.70
CA CYS A 171 5.04 -11.29 7.84
C CYS A 171 4.07 -11.66 8.97
N ALA A 172 4.43 -12.57 9.89
CA ALA A 172 3.55 -13.02 10.97
C ALA A 172 3.01 -11.86 11.84
N ASP A 173 3.85 -10.85 12.09
CA ASP A 173 3.50 -9.63 12.82
C ASP A 173 2.91 -8.52 11.92
N VAL A 174 2.99 -8.70 10.60
CA VAL A 174 2.59 -7.75 9.56
C VAL A 174 1.25 -8.14 8.91
N PHE A 175 0.74 -9.35 9.18
CA PHE A 175 -0.59 -9.78 8.76
C PHE A 175 -1.58 -8.70 9.16
N ASP A 176 -2.05 -7.95 8.17
CA ASP A 176 -3.04 -6.93 8.36
C ASP A 176 -4.38 -7.57 8.04
N PRO A 177 -5.09 -8.17 9.02
CA PRO A 177 -6.48 -8.58 8.81
C PRO A 177 -7.35 -7.37 8.40
N TYR A 178 -6.77 -6.18 8.49
CA TYR A 178 -7.34 -4.91 8.16
C TYR A 178 -6.82 -4.32 6.82
N ALA A 179 -6.30 -5.14 5.89
CA ALA A 179 -6.09 -4.72 4.51
C ALA A 179 -7.35 -4.96 3.64
N PRO A 180 -7.63 -4.12 2.62
CA PRO A 180 -8.73 -4.39 1.69
C PRO A 180 -8.48 -5.66 0.85
N ASP A 181 -9.55 -6.36 0.44
CA ASP A 181 -9.46 -7.59 -0.37
C ASP A 181 -8.74 -7.40 -1.72
N SER A 182 -8.74 -6.18 -2.27
CA SER A 182 -8.03 -5.84 -3.51
C SER A 182 -6.51 -5.95 -3.38
N PHE A 183 -5.98 -5.91 -2.15
CA PHE A 183 -4.56 -6.06 -1.84
C PHE A 183 -4.28 -7.53 -1.48
N TRP A 184 -4.56 -8.45 -2.41
CA TRP A 184 -4.55 -9.90 -2.12
C TRP A 184 -3.21 -10.41 -1.53
N TRP A 185 -2.09 -9.75 -1.83
CA TRP A 185 -0.75 -10.07 -1.31
C TRP A 185 -0.56 -9.72 0.18
N GLU A 186 -1.45 -8.90 0.75
CA GLU A 186 -1.52 -8.63 2.20
C GLU A 186 -2.34 -9.71 2.94
N HIS A 187 -2.88 -10.72 2.22
CA HIS A 187 -3.74 -11.79 2.76
C HIS A 187 -3.13 -13.20 2.61
N PRO A 188 -1.91 -13.48 3.12
CA PRO A 188 -1.23 -14.76 2.90
C PRO A 188 -2.05 -15.98 3.35
N GLN A 189 -2.81 -15.86 4.45
CA GLN A 189 -3.65 -16.96 4.93
C GLN A 189 -4.82 -17.30 3.98
N LYS A 190 -5.37 -16.32 3.27
CA LYS A 190 -6.43 -16.53 2.27
C LYS A 190 -5.87 -17.28 1.07
N ILE A 191 -4.69 -16.85 0.61
CA ILE A 191 -3.95 -17.47 -0.49
C ILE A 191 -3.49 -18.90 -0.14
N LEU A 192 -3.04 -19.16 1.10
CA LEU A 192 -2.70 -20.50 1.57
C LEU A 192 -3.92 -21.45 1.52
N LYS A 193 -5.10 -20.97 1.94
CA LYS A 193 -6.34 -21.76 1.85
C LYS A 193 -6.72 -22.08 0.41
N GLU A 194 -6.54 -21.13 -0.51
CA GLU A 194 -6.74 -21.35 -1.96
C GLU A 194 -5.79 -22.46 -2.48
N LYS A 195 -4.50 -22.40 -2.12
CA LYS A 195 -3.50 -23.43 -2.47
C LYS A 195 -3.90 -24.82 -1.99
N GLN A 196 -4.29 -24.93 -0.72
CA GLN A 196 -4.71 -26.20 -0.11
C GLN A 196 -5.98 -26.77 -0.75
N ALA A 197 -6.94 -25.92 -1.12
CA ALA A 197 -8.16 -26.34 -1.80
C ALA A 197 -7.90 -26.88 -3.21
N ILE A 198 -6.94 -26.31 -3.95
CA ILE A 198 -6.55 -26.80 -5.28
C ILE A 198 -5.87 -28.16 -5.18
N GLN A 199 -4.97 -28.33 -4.22
CA GLN A 199 -4.26 -29.59 -3.97
C GLN A 199 -5.16 -30.71 -3.45
N SER A 200 -6.22 -30.38 -2.72
CA SER A 200 -7.18 -31.36 -2.20
C SER A 200 -8.21 -31.83 -3.24
N ASN A 201 -8.34 -31.11 -4.36
CA ASN A 201 -9.27 -31.41 -5.46
C ASN A 201 -8.55 -31.94 -6.72
N SER A 202 -7.23 -32.15 -6.67
CA SER A 202 -6.40 -32.75 -7.72
C SER A 202 -6.03 -34.19 -7.36
#